data_AF-F0H7X5-F1
#
_entry.id   AF-F0H7X5-F1
#
_cell.length_a   1.000
_cell.length_b   1.000
_cell.length_c   1.000
_cell.angle_alpha   90.00
_cell.angle_beta   90.00
_cell.angle_gamma   90.00
#
_symmetry.space_group_name_H-M   'P 1'
#
loop_
_entity.id
_entity.type
_entity.pdbx_description
1 polymer ?
#
loop_
_entity_poly.entity_id
_entity_poly.type
_entity_poly.pdbx_seq_one_letter_code
_entity_poly.pdbx_strand_id
1 'polypeptide(L)' 'MDNLTPRDVYLGQGEKIKRIRETIKQNSINKRISENKRMILQHK' A
#
# COMPACT_ATOMS: atom_id res chain seq x y z
N MET A 1 7.59 8.03 31.82
CA MET A 1 6.34 7.54 31.19
C MET A 1 5.99 8.58 30.14
N ASP A 2 6.14 8.25 28.86
CA ASP A 2 5.79 9.18 27.78
C ASP A 2 4.26 9.25 27.68
N ASN A 3 3.69 10.33 28.21
CA ASN A 3 2.26 10.63 28.14
C ASN A 3 1.94 11.15 26.74
N LEU A 4 1.97 10.26 25.74
CA LEU A 4 1.48 10.56 24.40
C LEU A 4 -0.01 10.88 24.50
N THR A 5 -0.41 12.05 24.00
CA THR A 5 -1.83 12.38 23.99
C THR A 5 -2.56 11.44 23.02
N PRO A 6 -3.84 11.10 23.27
CA PRO A 6 -4.63 10.28 22.35
C PRO A 6 -4.62 10.82 20.90
N ARG A 7 -4.43 12.13 20.73
CA ARG A 7 -4.27 12.80 19.44
C ARG A 7 -3.00 12.37 18.70
N ASP A 8 -1.86 12.29 19.39
CA ASP A 8 -0.58 11.89 18.79
C ASP A 8 -0.61 10.42 18.35
N VAL A 9 -1.26 9.57 19.16
CA VAL A 9 -1.50 8.16 18.81
C VAL A 9 -2.39 8.04 17.57
N TYR A 10 -3.48 8.82 17.48
CA TYR A 10 -4.39 8.82 16.34
C TYR A 10 -3.72 9.34 15.05
N LEU A 11 -2.94 10.41 15.17
CA LEU A 11 -2.18 10.97 14.04
C LEU A 11 -1.14 9.97 13.53
N GLY A 12 -0.37 9.34 14.43
CA GLY A 12 0.62 8.32 14.06
C GLY A 12 -0.01 7.06 13.43
N GLN A 13 -1.22 6.68 13.84
CA GLN A 13 -1.98 5.59 13.21
C GLN A 13 -2.47 5.98 11.80
N GLY A 14 -2.92 7.23 11.61
CA GLY A 14 -3.37 7.74 10.32
C GLY A 14 -2.28 7.63 9.23
N GLU A 15 -1.03 7.95 9.57
CA GLU A 15 0.09 7.82 8.63
C GLU A 15 0.41 6.37 8.27
N LYS A 16 0.35 5.45 9.25
CA LYS A 16 0.51 4.01 9.00
C LYS A 16 -0.57 3.49 8.07
N ILE A 17 -1.83 3.86 8.31
CA ILE A 17 -2.97 3.47 7.47
C ILE A 17 -2.82 4.04 6.06
N LYS A 18 -2.39 5.30 5.92
CA LYS A 18 -2.13 5.93 4.61
C LYS A 18 -1.07 5.15 3.82
N ARG A 19 0.08 4.86 4.43
CA ARG A 19 1.15 4.07 3.79
C ARG A 19 0.66 2.68 3.38
N ILE A 20 -0.06 1.98 4.25
CA ILE A 20 -0.63 0.65 3.95
C ILE A 20 -1.58 0.74 2.75
N ARG A 21 -2.48 1.74 2.72
CA ARG A 21 -3.40 1.95 1.59
C ARG A 21 -2.66 2.24 0.28
N GLU A 22 -1.61 3.06 0.31
CA GLU A 22 -0.76 3.34 -0.85
C GLU A 22 -0.04 2.08 -1.35
N THR A 23 0.53 1.29 -0.44
CA THR A 23 1.18 0.02 -0.77
C THR A 23 0.20 -0.96 -1.42
N ILE A 24 -1.00 -1.14 -0.87
CA ILE A 24 -2.02 -2.03 -1.43
C ILE A 24 -2.43 -1.59 -2.84
N LYS A 25 -2.62 -0.28 -3.06
CA LYS A 25 -2.95 0.27 -4.38
C LYS A 25 -1.83 -0.01 -5.38
N GLN A 26 -0.58 0.23 -5.00
CA GLN A 26 0.57 -0.01 -5.87
C GLN A 26 0.73 -1.50 -6.20
N ASN A 27 0.53 -2.39 -5.23
CA ASN A 27 0.57 -3.83 -5.43
C ASN A 27 -0.49 -4.31 -6.42
N SER A 28 -1.71 -3.78 -6.33
CA SER A 28 -2.78 -4.08 -7.28
C SER A 28 -2.44 -3.67 -8.72
N ILE A 29 -1.88 -2.47 -8.90
CA ILE A 29 -1.42 -2.00 -10.21
C ILE A 29 -0.28 -2.88 -10.76
N ASN A 30 0.72 -3.15 -9.93
CA ASN A 30 1.88 -3.98 -10.31
C ASN A 30 1.46 -5.40 -10.71
N LYS A 31 0.48 -5.99 -10.01
CA LYS A 31 -0.07 -7.30 -10.34
C LYS A 31 -0.67 -7.33 -11.74
N ARG A 32 -1.53 -6.36 -12.06
CA ARG A 32 -2.15 -6.23 -13.39
C ARG A 32 -1.11 -6.05 -14.50
N ILE A 33 -0.09 -5.23 -14.25
CA ILE A 33 1.01 -5.02 -15.20
C ILE A 33 1.78 -6.33 -15.45
N SER A 34 2.10 -7.07 -14.38
CA SER A 34 2.79 -8.37 -14.46
C SER A 34 1.98 -9.40 -15.25
N GLU A 35 0.69 -9.52 -14.95
CA GLU A 35 -0.23 -10.43 -15.67
C GLU A 35 -0.31 -10.08 -17.15
N ASN A 36 -0.45 -8.81 -17.51
CA ASN A 36 -0.48 -8.37 -18.90
C ASN A 36 0.82 -8.70 -19.65
N LYS A 37 1.98 -8.48 -19.03
CA LYS A 37 3.27 -8.87 -19.61
C LYS A 37 3.35 -10.37 -19.86
N ARG A 38 2.86 -11.17 -18.91
CA ARG A 38 2.82 -12.63 -19.04
C ARG A 38 1.91 -13.07 -20.19
N MET A 39 0.72 -12.47 -20.33
CA MET A 39 -0.18 -12.78 -21.45
C MET A 39 0.48 -12.48 -22.79
N ILE A 40 1.11 -11.32 -22.94
CA ILE A 40 1.83 -10.95 -24.17
C ILE A 40 2.95 -11.94 -24.46
N LEU A 41 3.74 -12.34 -23.46
CA LEU A 41 4.83 -13.30 -23.64
C LEU A 41 4.33 -14.70 -24.03
N GLN A 42 3.20 -15.14 -23.47
CA GLN A 42 2.61 -16.45 -23.77
C GLN A 42 1.86 -16.49 -25.11
N HIS A 43 1.60 -15.34 -25.72
CA HIS A 43 0.95 -15.22 -27.02
C HIS A 43 1.93 -14.81 -28.12
N LYS A 44 3.23 -14.79 -27.80
CA LYS A 44 4.34 -14.53 -28.71
C LYS A 44 5.12 -15.82 -28.94
#